data_AF-A0A2V3W713-F1
#
_entry.id   AF-A0A2V3W713-F1
#
_cell.length_a   1.000
_cell.length_b   1.000
_cell.length_c   1.000
_cell.angle_alpha   90.00
_cell.angle_beta   90.00
_cell.angle_gamma   90.00
#
_symmetry.space_group_name_H-M   'P 1'
#
loop_
_entity.id
_entity.type
_entity.pdbx_description
1 polymer ?
#
loop_
_entity_poly.entity_id
_entity_poly.type
_entity_poly.pdbx_seq_one_letter_code
_entity_poly.pdbx_strand_id
1 'polypeptide(L)'
;MDYINVDPKHLRRISFWGRFLGAVIGIAGVIVAIQGLFTTVIGVIPGLVTLLLAHFIFHSGARANKFLKSERHDVKALDELLNNVSYFLLINGILLITSIIFYIVFFLLTVE
;
A
#
# COMPACT_ATOMS: atom_id res chain seq x y z
N MET A 1 -28.76 -1.45 -14.53
CA MET A 1 -27.61 -1.66 -13.64
C MET A 1 -26.54 -2.31 -14.49
N ASP A 2 -25.47 -1.59 -14.83
CA ASP A 2 -24.35 -2.18 -15.55
C ASP A 2 -23.71 -3.24 -14.65
N TYR A 3 -23.77 -4.49 -15.11
CA TYR A 3 -23.14 -5.62 -14.46
C TYR A 3 -21.64 -5.51 -14.76
N ILE A 4 -20.87 -4.98 -13.82
CA ILE A 4 -19.41 -5.01 -13.90
C ILE A 4 -18.99 -6.47 -13.77
N ASN A 5 -18.65 -7.10 -14.90
CA ASN A 5 -18.13 -8.46 -14.94
C ASN A 5 -16.62 -8.44 -14.67
N VAL A 6 -16.24 -8.64 -13.41
CA VAL A 6 -14.84 -8.76 -13.00
C VAL A 6 -14.46 -10.23 -12.90
N ASP A 7 -13.39 -10.66 -13.58
CA ASP A 7 -12.91 -12.04 -13.46
C ASP A 7 -12.52 -12.34 -12.00
N PRO A 8 -13.16 -13.34 -11.36
CA PRO A 8 -12.90 -13.69 -9.97
C PRO A 8 -11.44 -14.09 -9.71
N LYS A 9 -10.69 -14.55 -10.71
CA LYS A 9 -9.26 -14.89 -10.57
C LYS A 9 -8.42 -13.68 -10.17
N HIS A 10 -8.69 -12.51 -10.76
CA HIS A 10 -7.95 -11.28 -10.44
C HIS A 10 -8.23 -10.84 -9.00
N LEU A 11 -9.50 -10.82 -8.62
CA LEU A 11 -9.92 -10.47 -7.26
C LEU A 11 -9.39 -11.46 -6.22
N ARG A 12 -9.29 -12.76 -6.55
CA ARG A 12 -8.73 -13.77 -5.65
C ARG A 12 -7.24 -13.54 -5.42
N ARG A 13 -6.51 -13.17 -6.48
CA ARG A 13 -5.10 -12.79 -6.38
C ARG A 13 -4.91 -11.53 -5.54
N ILE A 14 -5.69 -10.48 -5.79
CA ILE A 14 -5.66 -9.24 -5.00
C ILE A 14 -6.03 -9.51 -3.54
N SER A 15 -7.04 -10.34 -3.29
CA SER A 15 -7.44 -10.74 -1.94
C SER A 15 -6.31 -11.41 -1.17
N PHE A 16 -5.66 -12.41 -1.77
CA PHE A 16 -4.58 -13.13 -1.13
C PHE A 16 -3.34 -12.25 -0.92
N TRP A 17 -2.80 -11.68 -2.01
CA TRP A 17 -1.57 -10.91 -1.95
C TRP A 17 -1.74 -9.58 -1.23
N GLY A 18 -2.88 -8.92 -1.37
CA GLY A 18 -3.18 -7.68 -0.65
C GLY A 18 -3.16 -7.89 0.86
N ARG A 19 -3.82 -8.95 1.35
CA ARG A 19 -3.83 -9.26 2.78
C ARG A 19 -2.47 -9.76 3.29
N PHE A 20 -1.83 -10.65 2.53
CA PHE A 20 -0.53 -11.21 2.91
C PHE A 20 0.56 -10.13 2.94
N LEU A 21 0.75 -9.39 1.84
CA LEU A 21 1.75 -8.33 1.76
C LEU A 21 1.42 -7.19 2.72
N GLY A 22 0.15 -6.80 2.84
CA GLY A 22 -0.26 -5.77 3.79
C GLY A 22 0.13 -6.12 5.23
N ALA A 23 -0.05 -7.37 5.65
CA ALA A 23 0.39 -7.82 6.96
C ALA A 23 1.92 -7.82 7.11
N VAL A 24 2.65 -8.39 6.13
CA VAL A 24 4.12 -8.47 6.15
C VAL A 24 4.75 -7.07 6.16
N ILE A 25 4.31 -6.18 5.27
CA ILE A 25 4.76 -4.79 5.19
C ILE A 25 4.40 -4.03 6.47
N GLY A 26 3.21 -4.29 7.04
CA GLY A 26 2.80 -3.69 8.30
C GLY A 26 3.74 -4.04 9.45
N ILE A 27 4.09 -5.32 9.60
CA ILE A 27 5.05 -5.79 10.60
C ILE A 27 6.42 -5.15 10.37
N ALA A 28 6.89 -5.12 9.12
CA ALA A 28 8.16 -4.46 8.77
C ALA A 28 8.14 -2.96 9.11
N GLY A 29 7.05 -2.26 8.82
CA GLY A 29 6.87 -0.84 9.12
C GLY A 29 6.91 -0.55 10.61
N VAL A 30 6.32 -1.41 11.45
CA VAL A 30 6.44 -1.30 12.91
C VAL A 30 7.89 -1.44 13.35
N ILE A 31 8.62 -2.45 12.85
CA ILE A 31 10.03 -2.66 13.20
C ILE A 31 10.86 -1.43 12.82
N VAL A 32 10.68 -0.90 11.60
CA VAL A 32 11.38 0.29 11.11
C VAL A 32 11.02 1.53 11.95
N ALA A 33 9.74 1.73 12.29
CA ALA A 33 9.32 2.85 13.12
C ALA A 33 9.98 2.81 14.51
N ILE A 34 10.04 1.61 15.12
CA ILE A 34 10.69 1.41 16.43
C ILE A 34 12.19 1.67 16.32
N GLN A 35 12.87 1.14 15.32
CA GLN A 35 14.31 1.41 15.10
C GLN A 35 14.57 2.90 14.86
N GLY A 36 13.66 3.58 14.15
CA GLY A 36 13.69 5.02 13.92
C GLY A 36 13.70 5.80 15.23
N LEU A 37 12.84 5.44 16.19
CA LEU A 37 12.76 6.12 17.49
C LEU A 37 14.10 6.15 18.24
N PHE A 38 14.92 5.11 18.11
CA PHE A 38 16.20 4.99 18.81
C PHE A 38 17.39 5.60 18.06
N THR A 39 17.23 5.91 16.77
CA THR A 39 18.33 6.43 15.93
C THR A 39 18.23 7.93 15.73
N THR A 40 17.06 8.46 15.33
CA THR A 40 16.81 9.90 15.14
C THR A 40 15.29 10.19 15.16
N VAL A 41 14.87 11.38 15.62
CA VAL A 41 13.45 11.79 15.60
C VAL A 41 12.84 11.70 14.18
N ILE A 42 13.64 11.97 13.14
CA ILE A 42 13.23 11.90 11.73
C ILE A 42 13.12 10.44 11.23
N GLY A 43 13.85 9.50 11.84
CA GLY A 43 13.92 8.10 11.44
C GLY A 43 12.62 7.31 11.59
N VAL A 44 11.63 7.85 12.33
CA VAL A 44 10.31 7.23 12.50
C VAL A 44 9.43 7.37 11.26
N ILE A 45 9.59 8.46 10.51
CA ILE A 45 8.73 8.83 9.38
C ILE A 45 8.65 7.70 8.33
N PRO A 46 9.77 7.11 7.87
CA PRO A 46 9.73 5.98 6.93
C PRO A 46 8.90 4.78 7.44
N GLY A 47 8.96 4.47 8.74
CA GLY A 47 8.19 3.38 9.33
C GLY A 47 6.69 3.65 9.35
N LEU A 48 6.29 4.88 9.71
CA LEU A 48 4.89 5.31 9.68
C LEU A 48 4.30 5.33 8.27
N VAL A 49 5.07 5.80 7.29
CA VAL A 49 4.66 5.77 5.89
C VAL A 49 4.50 4.32 5.40
N THR A 50 5.41 3.44 5.77
CA THR A 50 5.33 2.00 5.46
C THR A 50 4.06 1.37 6.04
N LEU A 51 3.70 1.73 7.28
CA LEU A 51 2.45 1.33 7.93
C LEU A 51 1.21 1.83 7.18
N LEU A 52 1.21 3.07 6.69
CA LEU A 52 0.10 3.60 5.88
C LEU A 52 -0.04 2.84 4.57
N LEU A 53 1.06 2.54 3.87
CA LEU A 53 1.03 1.73 2.66
C LEU A 53 0.52 0.31 2.91
N ALA A 54 0.97 -0.31 4.01
CA ALA A 54 0.48 -1.61 4.48
C ALA A 54 -1.03 -1.60 4.71
N HIS A 55 -1.55 -0.53 5.33
CA HIS A 55 -2.98 -0.36 5.58
C HIS A 55 -3.80 -0.40 4.28
N PHE A 56 -3.42 0.38 3.27
CA PHE A 56 -4.15 0.44 2.00
C PHE A 56 -4.10 -0.89 1.22
N ILE A 57 -2.94 -1.54 1.16
CA ILE A 57 -2.79 -2.84 0.50
C ILE A 57 -3.58 -3.94 1.23
N PHE A 58 -3.55 -3.95 2.56
CA PHE A 58 -4.31 -4.91 3.34
C PHE A 58 -5.82 -4.76 3.12
N HIS A 59 -6.30 -3.52 3.18
CA HIS A 59 -7.72 -3.21 3.01
C HIS A 59 -8.19 -3.46 1.58
N SER A 60 -7.40 -3.21 0.55
CA SER A 60 -7.77 -3.57 -0.83
C SER A 60 -7.97 -5.09 -0.97
N GLY A 61 -7.08 -5.90 -0.39
CA GLY A 61 -7.25 -7.35 -0.35
C GLY A 61 -8.48 -7.80 0.46
N ALA A 62 -8.75 -7.17 1.59
CA ALA A 62 -9.94 -7.46 2.39
C ALA A 62 -11.25 -7.13 1.63
N ARG A 63 -11.29 -6.01 0.90
CA ARG A 63 -12.43 -5.61 0.08
C ARG A 63 -12.61 -6.50 -1.15
N ALA A 64 -11.52 -6.95 -1.79
CA ALA A 64 -11.57 -7.96 -2.85
C ALA A 64 -12.21 -9.27 -2.37
N ASN A 65 -11.82 -9.73 -1.18
CA ASN A 65 -12.42 -10.91 -0.55
C ASN A 65 -13.91 -10.72 -0.24
N LYS A 66 -14.30 -9.51 0.21
CA LYS A 66 -15.70 -9.17 0.48
C LYS A 66 -16.55 -9.21 -0.78
N PHE A 67 -16.05 -8.64 -1.89
CA PHE A 67 -16.73 -8.70 -3.19
C PHE A 67 -16.94 -10.15 -3.64
N LEU A 68 -15.90 -10.99 -3.58
CA LEU A 68 -15.96 -12.40 -3.97
C LEU A 68 -16.96 -13.23 -3.14
N LYS A 69 -17.19 -12.85 -1.88
CA LYS A 69 -18.12 -13.53 -0.97
C LYS A 69 -19.53 -12.95 -1.00
N SER A 70 -19.74 -11.83 -1.68
CA SER A 70 -21.05 -11.19 -1.75
C SER A 70 -21.94 -11.87 -2.78
N GLU A 71 -23.14 -12.29 -2.37
CA GLU A 71 -24.11 -12.94 -3.27
C GLU A 71 -24.60 -12.03 -4.41
N ARG A 72 -24.46 -10.69 -4.24
CA ARG A 72 -24.98 -9.69 -5.18
C ARG A 72 -23.91 -8.84 -5.87
N HIS A 73 -22.63 -9.24 -5.85
CA HIS A 73 -21.52 -8.43 -6.37
C HIS A 73 -21.56 -7.00 -5.78
N ASP A 74 -21.13 -6.86 -4.53
CA ASP A 74 -21.12 -5.60 -3.78
C ASP A 74 -20.24 -4.55 -4.47
N VAL A 75 -20.82 -3.78 -5.40
CA VAL A 75 -20.12 -2.74 -6.19
C VAL A 75 -19.42 -1.73 -5.29
N LYS A 76 -19.95 -1.47 -4.08
CA LYS A 76 -19.30 -0.61 -3.09
C LYS A 76 -17.98 -1.22 -2.60
N ALA A 77 -17.90 -2.53 -2.41
CA ALA A 77 -16.65 -3.19 -2.05
C ALA A 77 -15.60 -3.11 -3.18
N LEU A 78 -16.03 -3.11 -4.45
CA LEU A 78 -15.14 -2.91 -5.58
C LEU A 78 -14.63 -1.46 -5.67
N ASP A 79 -15.52 -0.49 -5.46
CA ASP A 79 -15.16 0.93 -5.41
C ASP A 79 -14.16 1.23 -4.28
N GLU A 80 -14.42 0.70 -3.08
CA GLU A 80 -13.50 0.84 -1.94
C GLU A 80 -12.16 0.13 -2.16
N LEU A 81 -12.13 -1.01 -2.89
CA LEU A 81 -10.89 -1.66 -3.30
C LEU A 81 -10.09 -0.73 -4.20
N LEU A 82 -10.70 -0.18 -5.24
CA LEU A 82 -10.05 0.71 -6.20
C LEU A 82 -9.56 1.99 -5.51
N ASN A 83 -10.37 2.58 -4.63
CA ASN A 83 -9.99 3.75 -3.85
C ASN A 83 -8.73 3.49 -3.00
N ASN A 84 -8.66 2.35 -2.31
CA ASN A 84 -7.47 1.97 -1.55
C ASN A 84 -6.23 1.80 -2.43
N VAL A 85 -6.39 1.19 -3.62
CA VAL A 85 -5.29 1.06 -4.59
C VAL A 85 -4.84 2.43 -5.10
N SER A 86 -5.78 3.35 -5.37
CA SER A 86 -5.47 4.71 -5.79
C SER A 86 -4.65 5.47 -4.74
N TYR A 87 -5.04 5.42 -3.46
CA TYR A 87 -4.25 6.04 -2.39
C TYR A 87 -2.88 5.39 -2.22
N PHE A 88 -2.80 4.06 -2.32
CA PHE A 88 -1.52 3.36 -2.29
C PHE A 88 -0.58 3.84 -3.42
N LEU A 89 -1.08 3.93 -4.66
CA LEU A 89 -0.31 4.40 -5.80
C LEU A 89 0.11 5.87 -5.66
N LEU A 90 -0.78 6.72 -5.15
CA LEU A 90 -0.48 8.14 -4.91
C LEU A 90 0.66 8.31 -3.91
N ILE A 91 0.56 7.67 -2.74
CA ILE A 91 1.58 7.78 -1.69
C ILE A 91 2.91 7.19 -2.18
N ASN A 92 2.86 6.01 -2.80
CA ASN A 92 4.05 5.36 -3.33
C ASN A 92 4.71 6.17 -4.45
N GLY A 93 3.91 6.78 -5.33
CA GLY A 93 4.39 7.68 -6.38
C GLY A 93 5.11 8.91 -5.82
N ILE A 94 4.53 9.58 -4.82
CA ILE A 94 5.17 10.73 -4.15
C ILE A 94 6.50 10.30 -3.50
N LEU A 95 6.52 9.15 -2.82
CA LEU A 95 7.74 8.63 -2.20
C LEU A 95 8.81 8.30 -3.21
N LEU A 96 8.44 7.69 -4.33
CA LEU A 96 9.36 7.34 -5.41
C LEU A 96 9.99 8.61 -6.01
N ILE A 97 9.17 9.61 -6.35
CA ILE A 97 9.65 10.90 -6.87
C ILE A 97 10.60 11.55 -5.87
N THR A 98 10.19 11.62 -4.60
CA THR A 98 11.00 12.20 -3.52
C THR A 98 12.34 11.46 -3.39
N SER A 99 12.31 10.12 -3.41
CA SER A 99 13.51 9.29 -3.30
C SER A 99 14.48 9.50 -4.46
N ILE A 100 13.96 9.63 -5.69
CA ILE A 100 14.76 9.93 -6.89
C ILE A 100 15.44 11.30 -6.74
N ILE A 101 14.72 12.32 -6.28
CA ILE A 101 15.29 13.67 -6.06
C ILE A 101 16.43 13.61 -5.05
N PHE A 102 16.21 12.97 -3.89
CA PHE A 102 17.26 12.82 -2.87
C PHE A 102 18.48 12.06 -3.40
N TYR A 103 18.27 11.00 -4.18
CA TYR A 103 19.36 10.24 -4.77
C TYR A 103 20.19 11.07 -5.77
N ILE A 104 19.54 11.88 -6.62
CA ILE A 104 20.22 12.79 -7.55
C ILE A 104 21.05 13.82 -6.79
N VAL A 105 20.48 14.47 -5.78
CA VAL A 105 21.19 15.47 -4.97
C VAL A 105 22.38 14.84 -4.26
N PHE A 106 22.20 13.69 -3.64
CA PHE A 106 23.29 12.97 -2.97
C PHE A 106 24.41 12.61 -3.94
N PHE A 107 24.06 12.07 -5.11
CA PHE A 107 25.04 11.71 -6.14
C PHE A 107 25.87 12.93 -6.57
N LEU A 108 25.23 14.07 -6.86
CA LEU A 108 25.91 15.32 -7.25
C LEU A 108 26.88 15.80 -6.16
N LEU A 109 26.48 15.74 -4.89
CA LEU A 109 27.32 16.16 -3.76
C LEU A 109 28.53 15.25 -3.51
N THR A 110 28.47 13.98 -3.93
CA THR A 110 29.55 13.00 -3.70
C THR A 110 30.51 12.82 -4.86
N VAL A 111 30.13 13.26 -6.07
CA VAL A 111 30.90 13.08 -7.31
C VAL A 111 31.78 14.29 -7.63
N GLU A 112 31.61 15.39 -6.90
CA GLU A 112 32.58 16.51 -6.82
C GLU A 112 33.76 16.19 -5.90
#